data_AF-A0A7Z9XJ06-F1
#
_entry.id   AF-A0A7Z9XJ06-F1
#
_cell.length_a   1.000
_cell.length_b   1.000
_cell.length_c   1.000
_cell.angle_alpha   90.00
_cell.angle_beta   90.00
_cell.angle_gamma   90.00
#
_symmetry.space_group_name_H-M   'P 1'
#
loop_
_entity.id
_entity.type
_entity.pdbx_description
1 polymer ?
#
loop_
_entity_poly.entity_id
_entity_poly.type
_entity_poly.pdbx_seq_one_letter_code
_entity_poly.pdbx_strand_id
1 'polypeptide(L)'
;MSLSKGRWCAKEHTSTPITTPSTTSLSREGYQHATVNHSVGEYARGEVHCNTMECTWSWLRQMVRTYRGISKVYLPLYVAQFEFFYNRRHKNTWNRTLDLLAVVLQVDGKALQECVEGRRLAEVCPVAG
;
A
#
# COMPACT_ATOMS: atom_id res chain seq x y z
N MET A 1 -24.62 16.21 -13.61
CA MET A 1 -23.28 16.79 -13.84
C MET A 1 -22.25 15.71 -13.56
N SER A 2 -21.57 15.24 -14.61
CA SER A 2 -20.64 14.11 -14.60
C SER A 2 -19.26 14.57 -14.13
N LEU A 3 -18.74 13.99 -13.05
CA LEU A 3 -17.39 14.24 -12.54
C LEU A 3 -16.40 13.35 -13.32
N SER A 4 -15.60 13.96 -14.19
CA SER A 4 -14.52 13.27 -14.90
C SER A 4 -13.41 12.89 -13.91
N LYS A 5 -13.02 11.60 -13.93
CA LYS A 5 -11.87 11.07 -13.19
C LYS A 5 -10.57 11.58 -13.82
N GLY A 6 -10.10 12.76 -13.39
CA GLY A 6 -8.76 13.25 -13.70
C GLY A 6 -7.72 12.53 -12.83
N ARG A 7 -7.17 11.42 -13.33
CA ARG A 7 -6.06 10.69 -12.68
C ARG A 7 -4.75 11.29 -13.15
N TRP A 8 -4.11 12.10 -12.31
CA TRP A 8 -2.78 12.64 -12.55
C TRP A 8 -1.74 11.52 -12.54
N CYS A 9 -0.87 11.48 -13.54
CA CYS A 9 0.52 11.07 -13.35
C CYS A 9 1.38 11.87 -14.35
N ALA A 10 2.24 12.72 -13.77
CA ALA A 10 3.25 13.64 -14.32
C ALA A 10 3.32 13.87 -15.85
N LYS A 11 3.27 15.15 -16.23
CA LYS A 11 3.52 15.65 -17.59
C LYS A 11 4.94 15.31 -18.09
N GLU A 12 4.96 15.10 -19.39
CA GLU A 12 6.05 14.82 -20.34
C GLU A 12 7.42 15.43 -20.04
N HIS A 13 8.46 14.61 -20.12
CA HIS A 13 9.68 14.88 -20.91
C HIS A 13 10.35 13.55 -21.28
N THR A 14 10.49 13.35 -22.58
CA THR A 14 11.02 12.17 -23.27
C THR A 14 12.38 11.74 -22.72
N SER A 15 12.45 10.58 -22.09
CA SER A 15 13.70 9.85 -21.87
C SER A 15 13.51 8.44 -22.41
N THR A 16 14.40 8.02 -23.30
CA THR A 16 14.39 6.74 -24.02
C THR A 16 14.01 5.55 -23.12
N PRO A 17 13.08 4.68 -23.54
CA PRO A 17 12.74 3.50 -22.76
C PRO A 17 13.89 2.49 -22.84
N ILE A 18 14.55 2.21 -21.72
CA ILE A 18 15.27 0.94 -21.53
C ILE A 18 14.18 -0.13 -21.43
N THR A 19 13.82 -0.74 -22.56
CA THR A 19 12.76 -1.74 -22.64
C THR A 19 13.27 -3.06 -22.05
N THR A 20 13.09 -3.26 -20.75
CA THR A 20 13.10 -4.62 -20.19
C THR A 20 11.78 -5.30 -20.57
N PRO A 21 11.79 -6.57 -21.04
CA PRO A 21 10.63 -7.21 -21.64
C PRO A 21 9.48 -7.53 -20.67
N SER A 22 9.59 -7.18 -19.38
CA SER A 22 8.61 -7.51 -18.35
C SER A 22 7.51 -6.46 -18.13
N THR A 23 7.63 -5.24 -18.67
CA THR A 23 6.66 -4.15 -18.44
C THR A 23 5.48 -4.12 -19.44
N THR A 24 5.49 -4.99 -20.45
CA THR A 24 4.58 -4.91 -21.62
C THR A 24 3.09 -5.04 -21.27
N SER A 25 2.72 -5.74 -20.20
CA SER A 25 1.32 -5.91 -19.80
C SER A 25 0.74 -4.67 -19.12
N LEU A 26 1.48 -4.05 -18.20
CA LEU A 26 1.03 -2.88 -17.44
C LEU A 26 0.96 -1.62 -18.32
N SER A 27 1.88 -1.48 -19.28
CA SER A 27 1.81 -0.41 -20.27
C SER A 27 0.55 -0.49 -21.15
N ARG A 28 0.08 -1.70 -21.46
CA ARG A 28 -1.15 -1.92 -22.23
C ARG A 28 -2.41 -1.51 -21.45
N GLU A 29 -2.36 -1.55 -20.13
CA GLU A 29 -3.42 -1.10 -19.23
C GLU A 29 -3.37 0.41 -18.92
N GLY A 30 -2.44 1.14 -19.57
CA GLY A 30 -2.33 2.60 -19.44
C GLY A 30 -1.46 3.07 -18.28
N TYR A 31 -0.71 2.17 -17.62
CA TYR A 31 0.25 2.57 -16.60
C TYR A 31 1.56 3.04 -17.24
N GLN A 32 2.00 4.25 -16.88
CA GLN A 32 3.29 4.78 -17.30
C GLN A 32 4.36 4.42 -16.25
N HIS A 33 5.46 3.82 -16.69
CA HIS A 33 6.59 3.49 -15.84
C HIS A 33 7.69 4.53 -16.02
N ALA A 34 8.19 5.10 -14.93
CA ALA A 34 9.28 6.06 -14.92
C ALA A 34 10.43 5.55 -14.05
N THR A 35 11.67 5.89 -14.41
CA THR A 35 12.89 5.43 -13.73
C THR A 35 13.89 6.58 -13.61
N VAL A 36 14.71 6.53 -12.56
CA VAL A 36 15.86 7.44 -12.34
C VAL A 36 17.17 6.68 -12.51
N ASN A 37 18.21 7.35 -13.04
CA ASN A 37 19.52 6.74 -13.21
C ASN A 37 20.52 7.15 -12.10
N HIS A 38 20.64 6.32 -11.08
CA HIS A 38 21.58 6.52 -9.98
C HIS A 38 23.06 6.51 -10.41
N SER A 39 23.42 5.88 -11.54
CA SER A 39 24.82 5.79 -11.99
C SER A 39 25.38 7.15 -12.45
N VAL A 40 24.50 8.08 -12.81
CA VAL A 40 24.87 9.45 -13.20
C VAL A 40 24.58 10.46 -12.09
N GLY A 41 24.29 9.99 -10.87
CA GLY A 41 23.95 10.84 -9.73
C GLY A 41 22.52 11.40 -9.76
N GLU A 42 21.62 10.83 -10.57
CA GLU A 42 20.20 11.19 -10.57
C GLU A 42 19.45 10.37 -9.50
N TYR A 43 19.06 11.03 -8.40
CA TYR A 43 18.33 10.40 -7.28
C TYR A 43 16.83 10.70 -7.27
N ALA A 44 16.40 11.79 -7.93
CA ALA A 44 14.99 12.17 -8.02
C ALA A 44 14.73 12.96 -9.30
N ARG A 45 13.58 12.72 -9.93
CA ARG A 45 13.06 13.48 -11.07
C ARG A 45 11.63 13.91 -10.79
N GLY A 46 11.46 15.07 -10.15
CA GLY A 46 10.15 15.54 -9.68
C GLY A 46 9.55 14.54 -8.69
N GLU A 47 8.33 14.05 -8.97
CA GLU A 47 7.64 13.03 -8.18
C GLU A 47 8.17 11.59 -8.42
N VAL A 48 9.09 11.40 -9.38
CA VAL A 48 9.70 10.10 -9.67
C VAL A 48 10.92 9.93 -8.77
N HIS A 49 10.71 9.29 -7.61
CA HIS A 49 11.76 8.97 -6.66
C HIS A 49 11.36 7.82 -5.72
N CYS A 50 12.35 7.21 -5.06
CA CYS A 50 12.12 6.13 -4.08
C CYS A 50 12.01 6.64 -2.63
N ASN A 51 12.24 7.94 -2.36
CA ASN A 51 12.29 8.47 -0.99
C ASN A 51 10.98 8.25 -0.20
N THR A 52 9.80 8.31 -0.83
CA THR A 52 8.52 8.06 -0.15
C THR A 52 8.45 6.64 0.39
N MET A 53 8.75 5.64 -0.44
CA MET A 53 8.70 4.23 -0.04
C MET A 53 9.76 3.88 1.02
N GLU A 54 10.96 4.46 0.91
CA GLU A 54 12.03 4.29 1.90
C GLU A 54 11.65 4.86 3.27
N CYS A 55 11.03 6.04 3.28
CA CYS A 55 10.51 6.66 4.50
C CYS A 55 9.40 5.80 5.12
N THR A 56 8.48 5.27 4.31
CA THR A 56 7.41 4.37 4.76
C THR A 56 7.96 3.12 5.45
N TRP A 57 9.04 2.53 4.94
CA TRP A 57 9.67 1.36 5.55
C TRP A 57 10.18 1.66 6.96
N SER A 58 10.72 2.86 7.19
CA SER A 58 11.20 3.28 8.52
C SER A 58 10.07 3.40 9.54
N TRP A 59 8.90 3.88 9.11
CA TRP A 59 7.70 3.94 9.96
C TRP A 59 7.14 2.54 10.26
N LEU A 60 7.07 1.67 9.27
CA LEU A 60 6.58 0.30 9.44
C LEU A 60 7.44 -0.47 10.45
N ARG A 61 8.78 -0.38 10.34
CA ARG A 61 9.69 -1.01 11.30
C ARG A 61 9.45 -0.52 12.73
N GLN A 62 9.21 0.79 12.92
CA GLN A 62 8.93 1.35 14.24
C GLN A 62 7.62 0.79 14.82
N MET A 63 6.55 0.74 14.02
CA MET A 63 5.25 0.21 14.45
C MET A 63 5.37 -1.28 14.84
N VAL A 64 6.04 -2.06 13.99
CA VAL A 64 6.27 -3.48 14.19
C VAL A 64 7.03 -3.77 15.50
N ARG A 65 8.02 -2.95 15.85
CA ARG A 65 8.80 -3.12 17.09
C ARG A 65 7.95 -3.06 18.36
N THR A 66 6.80 -2.38 18.33
CA THR A 66 5.88 -2.29 19.47
C THR A 66 5.31 -3.65 19.88
N TYR A 67 5.14 -4.58 18.93
CA TYR A 67 4.53 -5.89 19.20
C TYR A 67 5.48 -6.92 19.83
N ARG A 68 6.77 -6.59 20.02
CA ARG A 68 7.80 -7.45 20.67
C ARG A 68 7.85 -8.91 20.15
N GLY A 69 7.56 -9.10 18.86
CA GLY A 69 7.53 -10.40 18.19
C GLY A 69 6.35 -10.48 17.23
N ILE A 70 6.58 -10.97 16.01
CA ILE A 70 5.53 -11.10 14.99
C ILE A 70 5.44 -12.56 14.58
N SER A 71 4.25 -13.15 14.66
CA SER A 71 3.96 -14.41 14.00
C SER A 71 3.90 -14.21 12.49
N LYS A 72 4.60 -15.05 11.72
CA LYS A 72 4.56 -15.02 10.24
C LYS A 72 3.14 -15.16 9.69
N VAL A 73 2.29 -15.92 10.38
CA VAL A 73 0.88 -16.15 10.00
C VAL A 73 0.08 -14.86 10.03
N TYR A 74 0.36 -13.96 10.97
CA TYR A 74 -0.39 -12.70 11.15
C TYR A 74 0.31 -11.50 10.52
N LEU A 75 1.47 -11.68 9.88
CA LEU A 75 2.20 -10.60 9.22
C LEU A 75 1.32 -9.78 8.26
N PRO A 76 0.46 -10.39 7.41
CA PRO A 76 -0.42 -9.62 6.52
C PRO A 76 -1.39 -8.70 7.28
N LEU A 77 -1.91 -9.13 8.43
CA LEU A 77 -2.81 -8.31 9.25
C LEU A 77 -2.09 -7.10 9.84
N TYR A 78 -0.84 -7.26 10.31
CA TYR A 78 -0.05 -6.13 10.79
C TYR A 78 0.24 -5.13 9.68
N VAL A 79 0.54 -5.60 8.47
CA VAL A 79 0.77 -4.72 7.31
C VAL A 79 -0.52 -4.00 6.91
N ALA A 80 -1.66 -4.69 6.87
CA ALA A 80 -2.96 -4.08 6.59
C ALA A 80 -3.31 -3.01 7.64
N GLN A 81 -3.02 -3.29 8.92
CA GLN A 81 -3.22 -2.31 10.00
C GLN A 81 -2.34 -1.06 9.82
N PHE A 82 -1.07 -1.25 9.46
CA PHE A 82 -0.15 -0.15 9.15
C PHE A 82 -0.67 0.68 7.98
N GLU A 83 -1.05 0.04 6.88
CA GLU A 83 -1.57 0.69 5.68
C GLU A 83 -2.81 1.53 6.00
N PHE A 84 -3.75 0.98 6.77
CA PHE A 84 -4.96 1.68 7.19
C PHE A 84 -4.66 3.00 7.89
N PHE A 85 -3.69 2.98 8.82
CA PHE A 85 -3.28 4.16 9.58
C PHE A 85 -2.42 5.13 8.76
N TYR A 86 -1.49 4.62 7.95
CA TYR A 86 -0.59 5.41 7.12
C TYR A 86 -1.34 6.23 6.07
N ASN A 87 -2.35 5.61 5.44
CA ASN A 87 -3.22 6.28 4.46
C ASN A 87 -4.09 7.38 5.09
N ARG A 88 -4.34 7.29 6.40
CA ARG A 88 -5.13 8.26 7.18
C ARG A 88 -4.26 9.18 8.03
N ARG A 89 -2.94 9.23 7.81
CA ARG A 89 -2.01 10.02 8.66
C ARG A 89 -2.31 11.51 8.71
N HIS A 90 -2.98 12.05 7.69
CA HIS A 90 -3.37 13.46 7.59
C HIS A 90 -4.67 13.80 8.32
N LYS A 91 -5.38 12.78 8.83
CA LYS A 91 -6.60 12.98 9.62
C LYS A 91 -6.23 13.15 11.09
N ASN A 92 -7.02 13.94 11.81
CA ASN A 92 -6.93 13.98 13.26
C ASN A 92 -7.26 12.61 13.87
N THR A 93 -6.83 12.39 15.11
CA THR A 93 -7.04 11.11 15.81
C THR A 93 -8.52 10.73 15.86
N TRP A 94 -9.41 11.69 16.10
CA TRP A 94 -10.86 11.46 16.16
C TRP A 94 -11.44 10.90 14.86
N ASN A 95 -11.15 11.53 13.72
CA ASN A 95 -11.64 11.08 12.42
C ASN A 95 -11.05 9.73 12.03
N ARG A 96 -9.82 9.44 12.42
CA ARG A 96 -9.21 8.12 12.21
C ARG A 96 -9.90 7.03 13.04
N THR A 97 -10.30 7.35 14.27
CA THR A 97 -11.09 6.44 15.11
C THR A 97 -12.49 6.22 14.52
N LEU A 98 -13.14 7.28 14.04
CA LEU A 98 -14.44 7.15 13.35
C LEU A 98 -14.35 6.28 12.10
N ASP A 99 -13.31 6.45 11.28
CA ASP A 99 -13.08 5.60 10.11
C ASP A 99 -12.90 4.13 10.51
N LEU A 100 -12.19 3.86 11.62
CA LEU A 100 -11.98 2.51 12.15
C LEU A 100 -13.33 1.92 12.57
N LEU A 101 -14.10 2.66 13.36
CA LEU A 101 -15.42 2.24 13.82
C LEU A 101 -16.35 1.96 12.64
N ALA A 102 -16.36 2.80 11.61
CA ALA A 102 -17.15 2.58 10.41
C ALA A 102 -16.77 1.27 9.70
N VAL A 103 -15.47 0.98 9.57
CA VAL A 103 -15.01 -0.28 8.97
C VAL A 103 -15.40 -1.47 9.85
N VAL A 104 -15.21 -1.39 11.17
CA VAL A 104 -15.54 -2.49 12.10
C VAL A 104 -17.04 -2.76 12.16
N LEU A 105 -17.88 -1.73 12.12
CA LEU A 105 -19.34 -1.89 12.14
C LEU A 105 -19.90 -2.45 10.82
N GLN A 106 -19.17 -2.28 9.71
CA GLN A 106 -19.51 -2.91 8.43
C GLN A 106 -19.05 -4.37 8.35
N VAL A 107 -18.20 -4.82 9.27
CA VAL A 107 -17.74 -6.21 9.34
C VAL A 107 -18.75 -7.01 10.15
N ASP A 108 -19.31 -8.05 9.52
CA ASP A 108 -20.10 -9.06 10.23
C ASP A 108 -19.21 -9.81 11.23
N GLY A 109 -19.19 -9.34 12.48
CA GLY A 109 -18.35 -9.88 13.55
C GLY A 109 -18.55 -11.38 13.79
N LYS A 110 -19.78 -11.88 13.60
CA LYS A 110 -20.08 -13.32 13.66
C LYS A 110 -19.39 -14.11 12.55
N ALA A 111 -19.44 -13.61 11.32
CA ALA A 111 -18.79 -14.26 10.19
C ALA A 111 -17.26 -14.29 10.37
N LEU A 112 -16.69 -13.22 10.93
CA LEU A 112 -15.26 -13.17 11.22
C LEU A 112 -14.87 -14.12 12.36
N GLN A 113 -15.67 -14.19 13.42
CA GLN A 113 -15.43 -15.11 14.53
C GLN A 113 -15.54 -16.58 14.09
N GLU A 114 -16.55 -16.93 13.29
CA GLU A 114 -16.69 -18.27 12.68
C GLU A 114 -15.51 -18.61 11.75
N CYS A 115 -15.00 -17.63 10.99
CA CYS A 115 -13.81 -17.83 10.15
C CYS A 115 -12.53 -18.05 10.97
N VAL A 116 -12.38 -17.35 12.09
CA VAL A 116 -11.23 -17.51 13.01
C VAL A 116 -11.30 -18.85 13.74
N GLU A 117 -12.44 -19.20 14.32
CA GLU A 117 -12.67 -20.46 15.03
C GLU A 117 -12.58 -21.67 14.09
N GLY A 118 -13.11 -21.55 12.88
CA GLY A 118 -13.03 -22.58 11.84
C GLY A 118 -11.65 -22.76 11.21
N ARG A 119 -10.61 -22.01 11.64
CA ARG A 119 -9.28 -21.92 10.99
C ARG A 119 -9.35 -21.60 9.49
N ARG A 120 -10.44 -20.99 9.03
CA ARG A 120 -10.64 -20.48 7.67
C ARG A 120 -10.02 -19.11 7.46
N LEU A 121 -9.19 -18.66 8.41
CA LEU A 121 -8.37 -17.45 8.26
C LEU A 121 -7.56 -17.44 6.96
N ALA A 122 -7.16 -18.62 6.45
CA ALA A 122 -6.51 -18.78 5.15
C ALA A 122 -7.40 -18.41 3.95
N GLU A 123 -8.73 -18.48 4.07
CA GLU A 123 -9.67 -18.07 3.02
C GLU A 123 -9.90 -16.56 3.01
N VAL A 124 -9.82 -15.91 4.18
CA VAL A 124 -10.04 -14.47 4.34
C VAL A 124 -8.74 -13.67 4.14
N CYS A 125 -7.63 -14.23 4.60
CA CYS A 125 -6.29 -13.79 4.29
C CYS A 125 -5.57 -14.99 3.65
N PRO A 126 -5.44 -15.04 2.32
CA PRO A 126 -4.65 -16.07 1.65
C PRO A 126 -3.18 -15.82 1.96
N VAL A 127 -2.76 -16.23 3.16
CA VAL A 127 -1.35 -16.34 3.51
C VAL A 127 -0.86 -17.54 2.70
N ALA A 128 -0.02 -17.28 1.70
CA ALA A 128 0.71 -18.36 1.04
C ALA A 128 1.39 -19.19 2.13
N GLY A 129 1.00 -20.46 2.22
CA GLY A 129 1.77 -21.48 2.94
C GLY A 129 3.18 -21.57 2.37
#